data_AF-A0A496L0G0-F1
#
_entry.id   AF-A0A496L0G0-F1
#
_cell.length_a   1.000
_cell.length_b   1.000
_cell.length_c   1.000
_cell.angle_alpha   90.00
_cell.angle_beta   90.00
_cell.angle_gamma   90.00
#
_symmetry.space_group_name_H-M   'P 1'
#
loop_
_entity.id
_entity.type
_entity.pdbx_description
1 polymer ?
#
loop_
_entity_poly.entity_id
_entity_poly.type
_entity_poly.pdbx_seq_one_letter_code
_entity_poly.pdbx_strand_id
1 'polypeptide(L)'
;YNTQNEQSKLLLNSYIEHNDGKRLEADTLFYDKKNGKGEGFKNVHLIDLKKKVSLNGQYGYYIEKNERGIVTDSAVMMEYSSPDTLFLHSDTLRTYSVKYIPDSLPADTIKSIKDSVYKIFEGFHNVRFYRNNIQGVCDSAIFSTQDSVLTMLNKPIVWSEKRQITGDTIRIFQKDEKLDRILINDKAFATDSVEQKYFNQLSGKQMIGYIKNDSLRKIDILGNAQSVYFFEDKADSSLIGMATTESPMMNIYVNDKNTLDKIIVKTKPSGNLYPINQIDQSKIYLPNYSWQIALRPLSKTDIFRRTKNAIKPTNTASEDKKTTGKKTTRRDKSGKNNTSHTVPSLPTATKSTTMIRPSGFDNPDIDNMDRQKNNQTKK
;
A
#
# COMPACT_ATOMS: atom_id res chain seq x y z
N TYR A 1 25.52 18.60 -27.18
CA TYR A 1 25.35 19.73 -26.26
C TYR A 1 25.25 21.01 -27.07
N ASN A 2 24.18 21.78 -26.88
CA ASN A 2 24.02 23.10 -27.49
C ASN A 2 24.49 24.14 -26.47
N THR A 3 25.63 24.78 -26.74
CA THR A 3 26.27 25.76 -25.86
C THR A 3 25.54 27.09 -25.77
N GLN A 4 24.73 27.46 -26.78
CA GLN A 4 23.98 28.72 -26.79
C GLN A 4 22.78 28.67 -25.82
N ASN A 5 22.11 27.52 -25.79
CA ASN A 5 20.91 27.31 -24.97
C ASN A 5 21.18 26.47 -23.71
N GLU A 6 22.42 26.02 -23.51
CA GLU A 6 22.86 25.08 -22.47
C GLU A 6 21.98 23.81 -22.40
N GLN A 7 21.62 23.28 -23.56
CA GLN A 7 20.76 22.09 -23.69
C GLN A 7 21.55 20.85 -24.08
N SER A 8 21.33 19.75 -23.37
CA SER A 8 21.90 18.45 -23.66
C SER A 8 20.81 17.48 -24.10
N LYS A 9 21.11 16.71 -25.15
CA LYS A 9 20.43 15.46 -25.48
C LYS A 9 21.45 14.35 -25.30
N LEU A 10 21.19 13.43 -24.38
CA LEU A 10 22.03 12.29 -24.08
C LEU A 10 21.27 11.02 -24.49
N LEU A 11 21.99 10.05 -25.05
CA LEU A 11 21.44 8.82 -25.63
C LEU A 11 22.24 7.62 -25.12
N LEU A 12 21.69 6.41 -25.26
CA LEU A 12 22.37 5.14 -24.94
C LEU A 12 22.68 5.00 -23.44
N ASN A 13 21.63 4.96 -22.60
CA ASN A 13 21.73 4.76 -21.15
C ASN A 13 22.67 5.77 -20.49
N SER A 14 22.41 7.04 -20.77
CA SER A 14 23.18 8.14 -20.21
C SER A 14 22.71 8.47 -18.80
N TYR A 15 23.59 9.12 -18.03
CA TYR A 15 23.25 9.63 -16.71
C TYR A 15 23.68 11.09 -16.52
N ILE A 16 23.01 11.76 -15.61
CA ILE A 16 23.35 13.07 -15.06
C ILE A 16 23.53 12.88 -13.57
N GLU A 17 24.70 13.23 -13.06
CA GLU A 17 25.02 13.15 -11.64
C GLU A 17 25.30 14.54 -11.08
N HIS A 18 24.69 14.83 -9.94
CA HIS A 18 24.88 16.07 -9.21
C HIS A 18 25.83 15.84 -8.03
N ASN A 19 26.61 16.87 -7.67
CA ASN A 19 27.55 16.82 -6.54
C ASN A 19 26.88 16.49 -5.19
N ASP A 20 25.56 16.67 -5.09
CA ASP A 20 24.80 16.33 -3.90
C ASP A 20 24.45 14.83 -3.78
N GLY A 21 24.87 14.00 -4.73
CA GLY A 21 24.69 12.54 -4.71
C GLY A 21 23.38 12.08 -5.36
N LYS A 22 22.69 12.97 -6.08
CA LYS A 22 21.53 12.62 -6.90
C LYS A 22 21.98 12.25 -8.31
N ARG A 23 21.33 11.24 -8.88
CA ARG A 23 21.55 10.81 -10.26
C ARG A 23 20.24 10.61 -11.01
N LEU A 24 20.20 11.04 -12.26
CA LEU A 24 19.14 10.75 -13.22
C LEU A 24 19.72 9.92 -14.37
N GLU A 25 19.21 8.72 -14.57
CA GLU A 25 19.60 7.80 -15.66
C GLU A 25 18.40 7.54 -16.58
N ALA A 26 18.61 7.43 -17.90
CA ALA A 26 17.60 6.95 -18.85
C ALA A 26 18.22 6.55 -20.21
N ASP A 27 17.47 5.82 -21.03
CA ASP A 27 17.89 5.51 -22.41
C ASP A 27 18.05 6.80 -23.24
N THR A 28 17.17 7.77 -23.00
CA THR A 28 17.20 9.12 -23.59
C THR A 28 16.95 10.17 -22.53
N LEU A 29 17.88 11.12 -22.40
CA LEU A 29 17.76 12.26 -21.49
C LEU A 29 17.81 13.57 -22.26
N PHE A 30 16.91 14.48 -21.91
CA PHE A 30 17.00 15.89 -22.25
C PHE A 30 17.28 16.68 -20.97
N TYR A 31 18.26 17.57 -21.02
CA TYR A 31 18.62 18.39 -19.89
C TYR A 31 18.79 19.84 -20.32
N ASP A 32 18.01 20.72 -19.71
CA ASP A 32 18.08 22.16 -19.85
C ASP A 32 18.76 22.71 -18.59
N LYS A 33 20.06 22.97 -18.69
CA LYS A 33 20.88 23.43 -17.57
C LYS A 33 20.46 24.83 -17.11
N LYS A 34 20.09 25.70 -18.05
CA LYS A 34 19.67 27.08 -17.77
C LYS A 34 18.42 27.11 -16.87
N ASN A 35 17.49 26.18 -17.11
CA ASN A 35 16.24 26.08 -16.34
C ASN A 35 16.28 25.02 -15.23
N GLY A 36 17.35 24.24 -15.11
CA GLY A 36 17.48 23.13 -14.16
C GLY A 36 16.40 22.07 -14.35
N LYS A 37 16.13 21.67 -15.59
CA LYS A 37 15.09 20.71 -15.96
C LYS A 37 15.69 19.49 -16.63
N GLY A 38 15.37 18.31 -16.10
CA GLY A 38 15.70 17.02 -16.70
C GLY A 38 14.44 16.28 -17.13
N GLU A 39 14.46 15.67 -18.31
CA GLU A 39 13.40 14.81 -18.81
C GLU A 39 14.01 13.51 -19.34
N GLY A 40 13.50 12.37 -18.89
CA GLY A 40 13.98 11.05 -19.25
C GLY A 40 12.90 10.18 -19.88
N PHE A 41 13.31 9.36 -20.85
CA PHE A 41 12.45 8.43 -21.57
C PHE A 41 13.08 7.04 -21.58
N LYS A 42 12.28 6.04 -21.19
CA LYS A 42 12.60 4.62 -21.00
C LYS A 42 13.70 4.35 -19.96
N ASN A 43 13.47 3.35 -19.10
CA ASN A 43 14.39 2.95 -18.03
C ASN A 43 14.89 4.17 -17.24
N VAL A 44 13.94 4.99 -16.80
CA VAL A 44 14.23 6.21 -16.06
C VAL A 44 14.49 5.84 -14.61
N HIS A 45 15.64 6.25 -14.08
CA HIS A 45 16.03 6.04 -12.69
C HIS A 45 16.42 7.38 -12.07
N LEU A 46 15.62 7.85 -11.09
CA LEU A 46 15.95 8.98 -10.23
C LEU A 46 16.47 8.44 -8.91
N ILE A 47 17.77 8.56 -8.65
CA ILE A 47 18.46 7.93 -7.52
C ILE A 47 18.97 9.02 -6.57
N ASP A 48 18.71 8.87 -5.28
CA ASP A 48 19.31 9.65 -4.19
C ASP A 48 20.17 8.71 -3.35
N LEU A 49 21.47 8.67 -3.66
CA LEU A 49 22.41 7.74 -3.03
C LEU A 49 22.58 7.99 -1.53
N LYS A 50 22.48 9.25 -1.10
CA LYS A 50 22.63 9.64 0.31
C LYS A 50 21.41 9.25 1.13
N LYS A 51 20.21 9.40 0.57
CA LYS A 51 18.96 9.01 1.24
C LYS A 51 18.60 7.55 0.99
N LYS A 52 19.34 6.84 0.14
CA LYS A 52 19.10 5.43 -0.20
C LYS A 52 17.66 5.21 -0.69
N VAL A 53 17.23 6.10 -1.59
CA VAL A 53 15.92 6.07 -2.23
C VAL A 53 16.10 6.17 -3.74
N SER A 54 15.29 5.44 -4.50
CA SER A 54 15.19 5.62 -5.95
C SER A 54 13.73 5.62 -6.42
N LEU A 55 13.44 6.37 -7.48
CA LEU A 55 12.17 6.39 -8.19
C LEU A 55 12.43 5.98 -9.63
N ASN A 56 11.83 4.89 -10.07
CA ASN A 56 12.10 4.27 -11.36
C ASN A 56 10.82 4.13 -12.19
N GLY A 57 10.90 4.21 -13.51
CA GLY A 57 9.76 4.05 -14.41
C GLY A 57 10.13 4.26 -15.89
N GLN A 58 9.15 4.40 -16.78
CA GLN A 58 9.41 4.55 -18.22
C GLN A 58 9.41 5.99 -18.70
N TYR A 59 8.94 6.91 -17.86
CA TYR A 59 9.04 8.34 -18.09
C TYR A 59 9.30 9.04 -16.77
N GLY A 60 10.16 10.04 -16.78
CA GLY A 60 10.37 10.88 -15.61
C GLY A 60 10.81 12.28 -15.97
N TYR A 61 10.50 13.20 -15.08
CA TYR A 61 10.80 14.60 -15.24
C TYR A 61 11.17 15.21 -13.89
N TYR A 62 12.19 16.06 -13.89
CA TYR A 62 12.76 16.67 -12.69
C TYR A 62 13.00 18.17 -12.87
N ILE A 63 12.66 18.96 -11.84
CA ILE A 63 12.94 20.39 -11.74
C ILE A 63 13.75 20.65 -10.47
N GLU A 64 14.97 21.15 -10.64
CA GLU A 64 15.90 21.45 -9.53
C GLU A 64 15.37 22.53 -8.59
N LYS A 65 14.83 23.64 -9.14
CA LYS A 65 14.42 24.83 -8.38
C LYS A 65 13.53 24.52 -7.16
N ASN A 66 12.66 23.52 -7.29
CA ASN A 66 11.72 23.11 -6.24
C ASN A 66 11.89 21.62 -5.89
N GLU A 67 13.00 21.00 -6.33
CA GLU A 67 13.30 19.58 -6.23
C GLU A 67 12.12 18.66 -6.61
N ARG A 68 11.36 19.05 -7.65
CA ARG A 68 10.15 18.35 -8.04
C ARG A 68 10.47 17.25 -9.04
N GLY A 69 10.20 16.00 -8.66
CA GLY A 69 10.28 14.83 -9.53
C GLY A 69 8.91 14.24 -9.82
N ILE A 70 8.72 13.71 -11.02
CA ILE A 70 7.61 12.85 -11.39
C ILE A 70 8.16 11.63 -12.12
N VAL A 71 7.62 10.45 -11.83
CA VAL A 71 7.92 9.20 -12.53
C VAL A 71 6.61 8.47 -12.82
N THR A 72 6.44 7.99 -14.04
CA THR A 72 5.20 7.35 -14.50
C THR A 72 5.52 6.11 -15.33
N ASP A 73 4.49 5.28 -15.54
CA ASP A 73 4.53 4.04 -16.31
C ASP A 73 5.48 3.01 -15.69
N SER A 74 4.88 2.00 -15.05
CA SER A 74 5.61 1.04 -14.21
C SER A 74 6.45 1.75 -13.13
N ALA A 75 5.90 2.82 -12.55
CA ALA A 75 6.59 3.65 -11.57
C ALA A 75 6.78 2.88 -10.25
N VAL A 76 7.99 2.86 -9.70
CA VAL A 76 8.30 2.24 -8.42
C VAL A 76 9.29 3.08 -7.63
N MET A 77 8.98 3.27 -6.34
CA MET A 77 9.89 3.79 -5.35
C MET A 77 10.53 2.63 -4.62
N MET A 78 11.85 2.67 -4.45
CA MET A 78 12.60 1.76 -3.60
C MET A 78 13.29 2.56 -2.51
N GLU A 79 13.03 2.20 -1.26
CA GLU A 79 13.68 2.77 -0.08
C GLU A 79 14.47 1.64 0.60
N TYR A 80 15.80 1.80 0.63
CA TYR A 80 16.78 0.79 1.03
C TYR A 80 17.77 1.35 2.06
N SER A 81 17.32 2.27 2.91
CA SER A 81 18.09 2.79 4.04
C SER A 81 18.36 1.73 5.09
N SER A 82 17.38 0.83 5.27
CA SER A 82 17.43 -0.32 6.17
C SER A 82 17.79 -1.64 5.46
N PRO A 83 18.10 -2.74 6.20
CA PRO A 83 18.37 -4.04 5.60
C PRO A 83 17.24 -4.58 4.71
N ASP A 84 15.98 -4.27 5.06
CA ASP A 84 14.79 -4.66 4.29
C ASP A 84 14.30 -3.49 3.43
N THR A 85 14.12 -3.74 2.13
CA THR A 85 13.75 -2.69 1.17
C THR A 85 12.23 -2.55 1.13
N LEU A 86 11.73 -1.31 1.20
CA LEU A 86 10.35 -1.02 0.85
C LEU A 86 10.26 -0.78 -0.66
N PHE A 87 9.39 -1.54 -1.31
CA PHE A 87 9.00 -1.33 -2.70
C PHE A 87 7.59 -0.76 -2.74
N LEU A 88 7.39 0.37 -3.43
CA LEU A 88 6.09 1.02 -3.57
C LEU A 88 5.84 1.37 -5.02
N HIS A 89 4.79 0.81 -5.60
CA HIS A 89 4.33 1.09 -6.95
C HIS A 89 3.07 1.95 -6.93
N SER A 90 2.93 2.81 -7.95
CA SER A 90 1.70 3.52 -8.30
C SER A 90 1.69 3.80 -9.81
N ASP A 91 0.56 4.28 -10.34
CA ASP A 91 0.52 4.71 -11.75
C ASP A 91 1.39 5.95 -11.97
N THR A 92 1.48 6.83 -10.97
CA THR A 92 2.37 8.00 -10.97
C THR A 92 2.96 8.22 -9.58
N LEU A 93 4.27 8.39 -9.52
CA LEU A 93 4.99 8.84 -8.34
C LEU A 93 5.39 10.29 -8.51
N ARG A 94 5.23 11.08 -7.44
CA ARG A 94 5.73 12.46 -7.39
C ARG A 94 6.55 12.65 -6.13
N THR A 95 7.54 13.52 -6.23
CA THR A 95 8.27 14.03 -5.07
C THR A 95 8.52 15.52 -5.23
N TYR A 96 8.52 16.26 -4.13
CA TYR A 96 8.91 17.66 -4.11
C TYR A 96 9.30 18.09 -2.70
N SER A 97 10.09 19.15 -2.65
CA SER A 97 10.51 19.77 -1.40
C SER A 97 9.55 20.87 -0.98
N VAL A 98 9.16 20.85 0.29
CA VAL A 98 8.31 21.85 0.93
C VAL A 98 9.13 22.57 1.98
N LYS A 99 9.11 23.90 1.91
CA LYS A 99 9.73 24.74 2.93
C LYS A 99 8.73 24.96 4.05
N TYR A 100 9.05 24.50 5.25
CA TYR A 100 8.33 24.88 6.46
C TYR A 100 8.70 26.33 6.83
N ILE A 101 7.69 27.15 7.03
CA ILE A 101 7.84 28.53 7.51
C ILE A 101 6.89 28.64 8.70
N PRO A 102 7.40 28.62 9.95
CA PRO A 102 6.54 28.86 11.10
C PRO A 102 6.06 30.31 11.08
N ASP A 103 4.75 30.50 11.27
CA ASP A 103 4.07 31.80 11.14
C ASP A 103 4.55 32.89 12.13
N SER A 104 5.34 32.50 13.15
CA SER A 104 5.68 33.35 14.30
C SER A 104 7.17 33.72 14.43
N LEU A 105 8.02 33.43 13.44
CA LEU A 105 9.45 33.77 13.54
C LEU A 105 9.80 35.07 12.79
N PRO A 106 10.62 35.95 13.38
CA PRO A 106 11.09 37.15 12.70
C PRO A 106 11.94 36.79 11.47
N ALA A 107 11.88 37.64 10.44
CA ALA A 107 12.39 37.34 9.09
C ALA A 107 13.90 37.07 9.02
N ASP A 108 14.66 37.54 10.00
CA ASP A 108 16.09 37.28 10.21
C ASP A 108 16.36 35.84 10.67
N THR A 109 15.45 35.27 11.48
CA THR A 109 15.51 33.87 11.92
C THR A 109 15.11 32.90 10.78
N ILE A 110 14.26 33.32 9.84
CA ILE A 110 13.84 32.51 8.68
C ILE A 110 15.00 32.20 7.72
N LYS A 111 16.05 33.02 7.68
CA LYS A 111 17.24 32.81 6.84
C LYS A 111 18.14 31.66 7.33
N SER A 112 18.15 31.36 8.63
CA SER A 112 18.94 30.25 9.19
C SER A 112 18.24 28.88 9.08
N ILE A 113 16.93 28.85 8.78
CA ILE A 113 16.14 27.61 8.64
C ILE A 113 16.27 26.98 7.24
N LYS A 114 17.49 26.93 6.69
CA LYS A 114 17.79 26.05 5.54
C LYS A 114 17.40 24.59 5.83
N ASP A 115 17.35 24.21 7.11
CA ASP A 115 16.95 22.89 7.60
C ASP A 115 15.43 22.70 7.74
N SER A 116 14.59 23.68 7.36
CA SER A 116 13.12 23.53 7.37
C SER A 116 12.53 22.91 6.10
N VAL A 117 13.37 22.41 5.20
CA VAL A 117 12.90 21.77 3.98
C VAL A 117 12.67 20.29 4.24
N TYR A 118 11.44 19.84 4.03
CA TYR A 118 11.08 18.43 4.07
C TYR A 118 10.58 17.96 2.71
N LYS A 119 10.66 16.66 2.45
CA LYS A 119 10.20 16.06 1.19
C LYS A 119 8.82 15.45 1.39
N ILE A 120 8.00 15.59 0.36
CA ILE A 120 6.76 14.84 0.20
C ILE A 120 6.96 13.85 -0.95
N PHE A 121 6.47 12.62 -0.76
CA PHE A 121 6.35 11.61 -1.79
C PHE A 121 4.88 11.25 -1.94
N GLU A 122 4.37 11.26 -3.16
CA GLU A 122 2.98 10.95 -3.47
C GLU A 122 2.91 9.81 -4.47
N GLY A 123 2.10 8.80 -4.16
CA GLY A 123 1.68 7.78 -5.10
C GLY A 123 0.23 8.01 -5.49
N PHE A 124 0.01 8.33 -6.77
CA PHE A 124 -1.34 8.51 -7.32
C PHE A 124 -1.79 7.25 -8.05
N HIS A 125 -2.98 6.81 -7.66
CA HIS A 125 -3.70 5.65 -8.17
C HIS A 125 -2.96 4.32 -8.04
N ASN A 126 -3.75 3.30 -7.72
CA ASN A 126 -3.33 1.91 -7.78
C ASN A 126 -2.08 1.62 -6.91
N VAL A 127 -1.93 2.34 -5.79
CA VAL A 127 -0.78 2.21 -4.89
C VAL A 127 -0.72 0.81 -4.31
N ARG A 128 0.44 0.16 -4.44
CA ARG A 128 0.77 -1.10 -3.76
C ARG A 128 2.16 -1.02 -3.21
N PHE A 129 2.35 -1.52 -1.99
CA PHE A 129 3.68 -1.63 -1.44
C PHE A 129 3.94 -3.00 -0.83
N TYR A 130 5.21 -3.37 -0.81
CA TYR A 130 5.73 -4.61 -0.28
C TYR A 130 7.02 -4.34 0.50
N ARG A 131 7.04 -4.81 1.74
CA ARG A 131 8.20 -5.07 2.60
C ARG A 131 7.93 -6.42 3.28
N ASN A 132 8.92 -7.14 3.82
CA ASN A 132 8.68 -8.51 4.29
C ASN A 132 7.64 -8.60 5.42
N ASN A 133 7.63 -7.63 6.34
CA ASN A 133 6.75 -7.62 7.50
C ASN A 133 5.43 -6.82 7.32
N ILE A 134 5.33 -6.02 6.25
CA ILE A 134 4.17 -5.17 5.98
C ILE A 134 3.92 -5.01 4.49
N GLN A 135 2.68 -5.18 4.08
CA GLN A 135 2.24 -4.99 2.70
C GLN A 135 0.95 -4.18 2.70
N GLY A 136 0.65 -3.51 1.60
CA GLY A 136 -0.60 -2.77 1.54
C GLY A 136 -0.97 -2.33 0.14
N VAL A 137 -2.25 -2.01 0.01
CA VAL A 137 -2.84 -1.45 -1.20
C VAL A 137 -3.78 -0.31 -0.82
N CYS A 138 -3.86 0.70 -1.68
CA CYS A 138 -4.83 1.78 -1.59
C CYS A 138 -4.95 2.46 -2.96
N ASP A 139 -5.87 3.40 -3.13
CA ASP A 139 -5.85 4.20 -4.36
C ASP A 139 -4.70 5.19 -4.33
N SER A 140 -4.53 5.97 -3.25
CA SER A 140 -3.48 7.00 -3.18
C SER A 140 -2.76 6.99 -1.84
N ALA A 141 -1.48 7.38 -1.83
CA ALA A 141 -0.67 7.46 -0.62
C ALA A 141 0.26 8.68 -0.63
N ILE A 142 0.52 9.22 0.56
CA ILE A 142 1.38 10.38 0.78
C ILE A 142 2.34 10.05 1.91
N PHE A 143 3.64 10.19 1.67
CA PHE A 143 4.67 10.10 2.70
C PHE A 143 5.31 11.47 2.91
N SER A 144 5.30 11.95 4.15
CA SER A 144 5.94 13.21 4.55
C SER A 144 7.16 12.90 5.41
N THR A 145 8.32 13.43 5.05
CA THR A 145 9.54 13.26 5.87
C THR A 145 9.58 14.19 7.08
N GLN A 146 8.68 15.18 7.18
CA GLN A 146 8.64 16.11 8.31
C GLN A 146 8.22 15.40 9.60
N ASP A 147 7.16 14.61 9.50
CA ASP A 147 6.54 13.86 10.59
C ASP A 147 6.77 12.35 10.45
N SER A 148 7.43 11.91 9.36
CA SER A 148 7.68 10.50 9.05
C SER A 148 6.38 9.67 9.01
N VAL A 149 5.35 10.23 8.38
CA VAL A 149 4.02 9.63 8.30
C VAL A 149 3.69 9.20 6.88
N LEU A 150 3.34 7.93 6.72
CA LEU A 150 2.69 7.40 5.51
C LEU A 150 1.17 7.47 5.71
N THR A 151 0.49 8.27 4.90
CA THR A 151 -0.96 8.39 4.86
C THR A 151 -1.49 7.67 3.65
N MET A 152 -2.32 6.64 3.87
CA MET A 152 -2.99 5.86 2.83
C MET A 152 -4.46 6.28 2.76
N LEU A 153 -4.92 6.56 1.54
CA LEU A 153 -6.23 7.15 1.27
C LEU A 153 -7.06 6.24 0.37
N ASN A 154 -8.38 6.42 0.42
CA ASN A 154 -9.34 5.77 -0.48
C ASN A 154 -9.26 4.24 -0.45
N LYS A 155 -9.88 3.65 0.58
CA LYS A 155 -9.95 2.20 0.83
C LYS A 155 -8.58 1.53 1.05
N PRO A 156 -7.76 2.04 1.98
CA PRO A 156 -6.51 1.40 2.34
C PRO A 156 -6.74 0.03 2.99
N ILE A 157 -5.92 -0.93 2.58
CA ILE A 157 -5.82 -2.26 3.18
C ILE A 157 -4.36 -2.53 3.46
N VAL A 158 -4.04 -2.90 4.70
CA VAL A 158 -2.68 -3.22 5.14
C VAL A 158 -2.69 -4.63 5.70
N TRP A 159 -1.67 -5.41 5.36
CA TRP A 159 -1.43 -6.73 5.93
C TRP A 159 -0.10 -6.74 6.68
N SER A 160 -0.11 -7.41 7.82
CA SER A 160 1.09 -7.75 8.57
C SER A 160 0.89 -9.13 9.17
N GLU A 161 1.83 -10.05 8.91
CA GLU A 161 1.71 -11.47 9.28
C GLU A 161 0.36 -12.06 8.79
N LYS A 162 -0.50 -12.51 9.71
CA LYS A 162 -1.83 -13.08 9.44
C LYS A 162 -2.96 -12.05 9.58
N ARG A 163 -2.64 -10.79 9.92
CA ARG A 163 -3.62 -9.73 10.21
C ARG A 163 -3.83 -8.85 8.99
N GLN A 164 -5.07 -8.44 8.79
CA GLN A 164 -5.49 -7.41 7.86
C GLN A 164 -6.10 -6.23 8.62
N ILE A 165 -5.77 -5.03 8.20
CA ILE A 165 -6.27 -3.77 8.72
C ILE A 165 -6.89 -2.96 7.57
N THR A 166 -8.08 -2.40 7.80
CA THR A 166 -8.78 -1.52 6.86
C THR A 166 -9.39 -0.32 7.59
N GLY A 167 -9.63 0.76 6.84
CA GLY A 167 -10.37 1.93 7.29
C GLY A 167 -10.60 2.89 6.14
N ASP A 168 -11.17 4.05 6.40
CA ASP A 168 -11.27 5.11 5.38
C ASP A 168 -9.91 5.78 5.15
N THR A 169 -9.11 5.97 6.20
CA THR A 169 -7.72 6.45 6.14
C THR A 169 -6.83 5.69 7.12
N ILE A 170 -5.65 5.28 6.68
CA ILE A 170 -4.62 4.66 7.55
C ILE A 170 -3.39 5.56 7.56
N ARG A 171 -2.92 5.95 8.74
CA ARG A 171 -1.68 6.68 8.94
C ARG A 171 -0.70 5.80 9.70
N ILE A 172 0.47 5.57 9.12
CA ILE A 172 1.55 4.79 9.70
C ILE A 172 2.66 5.76 10.07
N PHE A 173 2.96 5.86 11.36
CA PHE A 173 3.98 6.74 11.90
C PHE A 173 5.26 5.96 12.10
N GLN A 174 6.37 6.56 11.67
CA GLN A 174 7.70 6.02 11.88
C GLN A 174 8.51 6.95 12.79
N LYS A 175 9.39 6.35 13.58
CA LYS A 175 10.35 7.05 14.40
C LYS A 175 11.67 6.29 14.36
N ASP A 176 12.75 6.98 14.01
CA ASP A 176 14.10 6.39 13.89
C ASP A 176 14.10 5.13 12.99
N GLU A 177 13.43 5.23 11.83
CA GLU A 177 13.26 4.15 10.83
C GLU A 177 12.44 2.93 11.30
N LYS A 178 11.85 2.99 12.51
CA LYS A 178 11.01 1.94 13.08
C LYS A 178 9.55 2.35 13.13
N LEU A 179 8.64 1.38 13.14
CA LEU A 179 7.21 1.63 13.31
C LEU A 179 6.93 2.11 14.74
N ASP A 180 6.27 3.27 14.88
CA ASP A 180 5.85 3.85 16.18
C ASP A 180 4.38 3.50 16.45
N ARG A 181 3.48 3.92 15.57
CA ARG A 181 2.04 3.68 15.71
C ARG A 181 1.34 3.60 14.35
N ILE A 182 0.20 2.93 14.35
CA ILE A 182 -0.74 2.92 13.22
C ILE A 182 -2.05 3.52 13.70
N LEU A 183 -2.54 4.55 13.01
CA LEU A 183 -3.82 5.20 13.25
C LEU A 183 -4.76 4.88 12.09
N ILE A 184 -5.91 4.31 12.41
CA ILE A 184 -6.95 3.97 11.44
C ILE A 184 -8.16 4.85 11.77
N ASN A 185 -8.50 5.75 10.86
CA ASN A 185 -9.60 6.69 11.01
C ASN A 185 -10.80 6.26 10.17
N ASP A 186 -11.97 6.30 10.81
CA ASP A 186 -13.29 5.99 10.29
C ASP A 186 -13.42 4.58 9.70
N LYS A 187 -14.49 3.87 10.11
CA LYS A 187 -14.73 2.46 9.76
C LYS A 187 -13.49 1.58 10.02
N ALA A 188 -12.81 1.82 11.14
CA ALA A 188 -11.62 1.07 11.49
C ALA A 188 -12.00 -0.40 11.67
N PHE A 189 -11.25 -1.29 11.01
CA PHE A 189 -11.45 -2.73 11.10
C PHE A 189 -10.11 -3.46 11.10
N ALA A 190 -9.97 -4.45 11.97
CA ALA A 190 -8.81 -5.33 12.02
C ALA A 190 -9.30 -6.77 12.15
N THR A 191 -8.67 -7.68 11.42
CA THR A 191 -9.06 -9.10 11.43
C THR A 191 -7.89 -10.02 11.14
N ASP A 192 -7.90 -11.20 11.77
CA ASP A 192 -7.03 -12.32 11.44
C ASP A 192 -7.81 -13.62 11.32
N SER A 193 -7.28 -14.53 10.51
CA SER A 193 -7.84 -15.87 10.32
C SER A 193 -7.48 -16.74 11.52
N VAL A 194 -8.50 -17.38 12.10
CA VAL A 194 -8.34 -18.42 13.13
C VAL A 194 -8.34 -19.77 12.43
N GLU A 195 -9.48 -20.19 11.89
CA GLU A 195 -9.65 -21.43 11.14
C GLU A 195 -10.78 -21.30 10.12
N GLN A 196 -10.55 -21.70 8.87
CA GLN A 196 -11.56 -21.74 7.79
C GLN A 196 -12.40 -20.44 7.70
N LYS A 197 -13.61 -20.45 8.29
CA LYS A 197 -14.58 -19.37 8.31
C LYS A 197 -14.52 -18.49 9.58
N TYR A 198 -13.74 -18.86 10.58
CA TYR A 198 -13.63 -18.15 11.85
C TYR A 198 -12.49 -17.14 11.82
N PHE A 199 -12.82 -15.90 12.20
CA PHE A 199 -11.90 -14.77 12.17
C PHE A 199 -12.05 -13.96 13.45
N ASN A 200 -10.94 -13.64 14.12
CA ASN A 200 -11.01 -12.59 15.13
C ASN A 200 -11.17 -11.26 14.43
N GLN A 201 -11.99 -10.40 15.02
CA GLN A 201 -12.41 -9.14 14.42
C GLN A 201 -12.49 -8.07 15.48
N LEU A 202 -11.99 -6.90 15.13
CA LEU A 202 -12.07 -5.68 15.92
C LEU A 202 -12.61 -4.58 15.00
N SER A 203 -13.61 -3.84 15.47
CA SER A 203 -14.15 -2.69 14.76
C SER A 203 -14.40 -1.52 15.69
N GLY A 204 -14.32 -0.31 15.14
CA GLY A 204 -14.70 0.91 15.83
C GLY A 204 -14.66 2.11 14.88
N LYS A 205 -14.98 3.30 15.39
CA LYS A 205 -14.82 4.54 14.63
C LYS A 205 -13.34 4.83 14.37
N GLN A 206 -12.49 4.61 15.36
CA GLN A 206 -11.04 4.80 15.24
C GLN A 206 -10.30 3.68 15.95
N MET A 207 -9.15 3.29 15.40
CA MET A 207 -8.21 2.39 16.07
C MET A 207 -6.80 2.96 16.08
N ILE A 208 -6.09 2.76 17.19
CA ILE A 208 -4.69 3.15 17.36
C ILE A 208 -3.90 1.92 17.80
N GLY A 209 -3.03 1.41 16.94
CA GLY A 209 -2.06 0.37 17.29
C GLY A 209 -0.74 1.00 17.70
N TYR A 210 -0.24 0.67 18.89
CA TYR A 210 1.05 1.12 19.41
C TYR A 210 2.08 0.01 19.26
N ILE A 211 3.19 0.33 18.60
CA ILE A 211 4.29 -0.59 18.33
C ILE A 211 5.48 -0.22 19.22
N LYS A 212 6.13 -1.24 19.78
CA LYS A 212 7.39 -1.08 20.52
C LYS A 212 8.30 -2.24 20.13
N ASN A 213 9.55 -1.93 19.79
CA ASN A 213 10.53 -2.92 19.33
C ASN A 213 9.97 -3.81 18.20
N ASP A 214 9.39 -3.15 17.19
CA ASP A 214 8.79 -3.80 16.01
C ASP A 214 7.65 -4.79 16.31
N SER A 215 7.07 -4.72 17.51
CA SER A 215 5.98 -5.59 17.94
C SER A 215 4.80 -4.78 18.50
N LEU A 216 3.57 -5.19 18.16
CA LEU A 216 2.34 -4.59 18.68
C LEU A 216 2.27 -4.79 20.20
N ARG A 217 1.95 -3.73 20.94
CA ARG A 217 1.81 -3.78 22.40
C ARG A 217 0.44 -3.38 22.91
N LYS A 218 -0.22 -2.47 22.18
CA LYS A 218 -1.52 -1.97 22.59
C LYS A 218 -2.36 -1.63 21.37
N ILE A 219 -3.66 -1.90 21.45
CA ILE A 219 -4.66 -1.41 20.51
C ILE A 219 -5.71 -0.62 21.30
N ASP A 220 -5.93 0.62 20.92
CA ASP A 220 -7.03 1.43 21.43
C ASP A 220 -8.11 1.50 20.37
N ILE A 221 -9.33 1.12 20.73
CA ILE A 221 -10.51 1.14 19.88
C ILE A 221 -11.49 2.16 20.46
N LEU A 222 -11.84 3.17 19.67
CA LEU A 222 -12.61 4.32 20.10
C LEU A 222 -13.88 4.46 19.26
N GLY A 223 -15.01 4.69 19.95
CA GLY A 223 -16.32 4.92 19.34
C GLY A 223 -16.93 3.63 18.82
N ASN A 224 -17.96 3.14 19.50
CA ASN A 224 -18.67 1.90 19.16
C ASN A 224 -17.68 0.73 18.90
N ALA A 225 -16.78 0.50 19.84
CA ALA A 225 -15.84 -0.60 19.79
C ALA A 225 -16.61 -1.92 19.82
N GLN A 226 -16.39 -2.77 18.82
CA GLN A 226 -16.97 -4.10 18.71
C GLN A 226 -15.85 -5.13 18.52
N SER A 227 -16.00 -6.31 19.11
CA SER A 227 -15.09 -7.42 18.91
C SER A 227 -15.84 -8.74 18.72
N VAL A 228 -15.32 -9.58 17.83
CA VAL A 228 -15.59 -11.02 17.81
C VAL A 228 -14.25 -11.71 18.04
N TYR A 229 -14.17 -12.55 19.07
CA TYR A 229 -12.95 -13.26 19.43
C TYR A 229 -13.26 -14.74 19.64
N PHE A 230 -12.48 -15.62 19.00
CA PHE A 230 -12.62 -17.05 19.18
C PHE A 230 -11.58 -17.58 20.15
N PHE A 231 -12.01 -18.47 21.04
CA PHE A 231 -11.16 -19.10 22.05
C PHE A 231 -10.72 -20.48 21.57
N GLU A 232 -9.44 -20.77 21.80
CA GLU A 232 -8.85 -22.08 21.55
C GLU A 232 -8.49 -22.75 22.88
N ASP A 233 -8.60 -24.07 22.95
CA ASP A 233 -8.07 -24.87 24.06
C ASP A 233 -6.53 -24.82 24.02
N LYS A 234 -5.91 -24.62 25.18
CA LYS A 234 -4.45 -24.54 25.29
C LYS A 234 -3.74 -25.88 25.10
N ALA A 235 -4.45 -27.00 25.29
CA ALA A 235 -3.87 -28.34 25.21
C ALA A 235 -3.74 -28.82 23.75
N ASP A 236 -4.76 -28.59 22.92
CA ASP A 236 -4.84 -29.11 21.56
C ASP A 236 -5.16 -28.07 20.47
N SER A 237 -5.28 -26.79 20.84
CA SER A 237 -5.64 -25.68 19.94
C SER A 237 -7.02 -25.83 19.26
N SER A 238 -7.90 -26.67 19.79
CA SER A 238 -9.27 -26.81 19.29
C SER A 238 -10.14 -25.60 19.65
N LEU A 239 -11.05 -25.21 18.76
CA LEU A 239 -11.93 -24.06 18.97
C LEU A 239 -13.02 -24.39 20.00
N ILE A 240 -13.03 -23.70 21.15
CA ILE A 240 -13.95 -23.99 22.27
C ILE A 240 -15.14 -23.03 22.33
N GLY A 241 -15.01 -21.82 21.77
CA GLY A 241 -16.12 -20.87 21.76
C GLY A 241 -15.79 -19.51 21.14
N MET A 242 -16.74 -18.59 21.26
CA MET A 242 -16.68 -17.23 20.72
C MET A 242 -17.21 -16.23 21.74
N ALA A 243 -16.50 -15.13 21.92
CA ALA A 243 -16.99 -13.96 22.64
C ALA A 243 -17.30 -12.83 21.68
N THR A 244 -18.44 -12.17 21.90
CA THR A 244 -18.77 -10.88 21.30
C THR A 244 -18.70 -9.81 22.38
N THR A 245 -18.11 -8.67 22.09
CA THR A 245 -18.06 -7.53 23.03
C THR A 245 -18.40 -6.24 22.30
N GLU A 246 -19.18 -5.38 22.94
CA GLU A 246 -19.49 -4.03 22.48
C GLU A 246 -19.27 -3.03 23.62
N SER A 247 -18.65 -1.90 23.31
CA SER A 247 -18.47 -0.80 24.26
C SER A 247 -18.17 0.53 23.55
N PRO A 248 -18.30 1.67 24.24
CA PRO A 248 -17.83 2.94 23.71
C PRO A 248 -16.31 2.97 23.47
N MET A 249 -15.54 2.22 24.27
CA MET A 249 -14.08 2.15 24.20
C MET A 249 -13.55 0.79 24.66
N MET A 250 -12.55 0.28 23.96
CA MET A 250 -11.84 -0.96 24.28
C MET A 250 -10.33 -0.75 24.16
N ASN A 251 -9.58 -1.27 25.13
CA ASN A 251 -8.11 -1.31 25.09
C ASN A 251 -7.65 -2.76 25.12
N ILE A 252 -6.84 -3.16 24.15
CA ILE A 252 -6.27 -4.51 24.06
C ILE A 252 -4.77 -4.39 24.30
N TYR A 253 -4.23 -5.24 25.15
CA TYR A 253 -2.81 -5.29 25.47
C TYR A 253 -2.23 -6.63 25.01
N VAL A 254 -1.04 -6.55 24.41
CA VAL A 254 -0.29 -7.69 23.90
C VAL A 254 1.02 -7.78 24.66
N ASN A 255 1.35 -8.96 25.17
CA ASN A 255 2.57 -9.17 25.95
C ASN A 255 3.82 -9.29 25.04
N ASP A 256 4.99 -9.44 25.66
CA ASP A 256 6.26 -9.55 24.94
C ASP A 256 6.42 -10.86 24.15
N LYS A 257 5.55 -11.85 24.36
CA LYS A 257 5.48 -13.07 23.54
C LYS A 257 4.52 -12.92 22.35
N ASN A 258 4.06 -11.71 22.06
CA ASN A 258 3.11 -11.39 21.01
C ASN A 258 1.76 -12.13 21.14
N THR A 259 1.36 -12.46 22.38
CA THR A 259 0.04 -13.03 22.69
C THR A 259 -0.83 -12.05 23.47
N LEU A 260 -2.14 -12.25 23.38
CA LEU A 260 -3.13 -11.46 24.11
C LEU A 260 -2.84 -11.52 25.62
N ASP A 261 -2.65 -10.35 26.24
CA ASP A 261 -2.44 -10.22 27.68
C ASP A 261 -3.76 -9.92 28.39
N LYS A 262 -4.39 -8.80 28.04
CA LYS A 262 -5.66 -8.38 28.62
C LYS A 262 -6.48 -7.50 27.68
N ILE A 263 -7.79 -7.56 27.87
CA ILE A 263 -8.76 -6.67 27.23
C ILE A 263 -9.43 -5.86 28.35
N ILE A 264 -9.34 -4.54 28.26
CA ILE A 264 -10.02 -3.61 29.16
C ILE A 264 -11.17 -2.98 28.39
N VAL A 265 -12.38 -3.26 28.82
CA VAL A 265 -13.61 -2.73 28.23
C VAL A 265 -14.16 -1.66 29.16
N LYS A 266 -14.36 -0.44 28.64
CA LYS A 266 -14.78 0.70 29.46
C LYS A 266 -16.21 1.11 29.13
N THR A 267 -16.93 1.52 30.17
CA THR A 267 -18.27 2.12 30.10
C THR A 267 -19.36 1.15 29.64
N LYS A 268 -20.08 0.55 30.60
CA LYS A 268 -21.26 -0.33 30.36
C LYS A 268 -21.03 -1.36 29.23
N PRO A 269 -20.03 -2.24 29.37
CA PRO A 269 -19.77 -3.24 28.34
C PRO A 269 -20.99 -4.16 28.16
N SER A 270 -21.31 -4.48 26.92
CA SER A 270 -22.22 -5.57 26.56
C SER A 270 -21.39 -6.68 25.93
N GLY A 271 -21.64 -7.93 26.28
CA GLY A 271 -20.94 -9.03 25.67
C GLY A 271 -21.59 -10.36 25.96
N ASN A 272 -21.39 -11.31 25.06
CA ASN A 272 -21.93 -12.66 25.14
C ASN A 272 -20.81 -13.66 24.89
N LEU A 273 -20.91 -14.82 25.53
CA LEU A 273 -20.02 -15.95 25.33
C LEU A 273 -20.85 -17.11 24.79
N TYR A 274 -20.39 -17.68 23.67
CA TYR A 274 -21.04 -18.79 22.98
C TYR A 274 -20.09 -19.98 22.91
N PRO A 275 -20.44 -21.14 23.50
CA PRO A 275 -19.76 -22.40 23.21
C PRO A 275 -19.79 -22.71 21.71
N ILE A 276 -18.77 -23.40 21.19
CA ILE A 276 -18.61 -23.64 19.73
C ILE A 276 -19.85 -24.26 19.05
N ASN A 277 -20.56 -25.13 19.76
CA ASN A 277 -21.78 -25.81 19.27
C ASN A 277 -23.06 -24.95 19.35
N GLN A 278 -23.00 -23.79 19.99
CA GLN A 278 -24.12 -22.86 20.17
C GLN A 278 -23.93 -21.55 19.38
N ILE A 279 -22.88 -21.46 18.56
CA ILE A 279 -22.61 -20.28 17.75
C ILE A 279 -23.62 -20.18 16.61
N ASP A 280 -24.42 -19.12 16.63
CA ASP A 280 -25.21 -18.68 15.49
C ASP A 280 -24.29 -18.21 14.36
N GLN A 281 -24.34 -18.91 13.24
CA GLN A 281 -23.50 -18.65 12.07
C GLN A 281 -23.73 -17.26 11.47
N SER A 282 -24.88 -16.62 11.70
CA SER A 282 -25.14 -15.26 11.24
C SER A 282 -24.40 -14.19 12.06
N LYS A 283 -23.85 -14.54 13.23
CA LYS A 283 -23.22 -13.61 14.17
C LYS A 283 -21.69 -13.68 14.21
N ILE A 284 -21.09 -14.54 13.39
CA ILE A 284 -19.63 -14.75 13.40
C ILE A 284 -18.86 -13.61 12.72
N TYR A 285 -19.54 -12.68 12.05
CA TYR A 285 -18.92 -11.53 11.39
C TYR A 285 -19.52 -10.21 11.86
N LEU A 286 -18.65 -9.24 12.14
CA LEU A 286 -19.05 -7.86 12.38
C LEU A 286 -19.48 -7.18 11.08
N PRO A 287 -20.30 -6.11 11.16
CA PRO A 287 -20.58 -5.27 10.00
C PRO A 287 -19.29 -4.79 9.31
N ASN A 288 -19.30 -4.73 7.98
CA ASN A 288 -18.16 -4.35 7.15
C ASN A 288 -16.97 -5.34 7.17
N TYR A 289 -17.12 -6.52 7.78
CA TYR A 289 -16.15 -7.60 7.61
C TYR A 289 -15.87 -7.86 6.13
N SER A 290 -14.59 -7.95 5.80
CA SER A 290 -14.15 -8.17 4.43
C SER A 290 -12.72 -8.70 4.44
N TRP A 291 -12.54 -9.98 4.13
CA TRP A 291 -11.21 -10.59 4.00
C TRP A 291 -10.69 -10.49 2.57
N GLN A 292 -9.66 -9.67 2.35
CA GLN A 292 -9.19 -9.25 1.02
C GLN A 292 -7.81 -9.82 0.70
N ILE A 293 -7.48 -11.00 1.21
CA ILE A 293 -6.13 -11.60 1.07
C ILE A 293 -5.68 -11.74 -0.39
N ALA A 294 -6.61 -11.89 -1.34
CA ALA A 294 -6.31 -11.96 -2.77
C ALA A 294 -5.66 -10.68 -3.33
N LEU A 295 -5.85 -9.52 -2.66
CA LEU A 295 -5.25 -8.25 -3.06
C LEU A 295 -3.85 -8.05 -2.48
N ARG A 296 -3.46 -8.81 -1.45
CA ARG A 296 -2.18 -8.69 -0.75
C ARG A 296 -1.01 -8.88 -1.73
N PRO A 297 -0.08 -7.90 -1.83
CA PRO A 297 1.17 -8.11 -2.54
C PRO A 297 2.00 -9.21 -1.86
N LEU A 298 2.43 -10.21 -2.62
CA LEU A 298 3.21 -11.34 -2.07
C LEU A 298 4.72 -11.23 -2.30
N SER A 299 5.16 -10.30 -3.14
CA SER A 299 6.57 -10.06 -3.44
C SER A 299 6.80 -8.67 -3.98
N LYS A 300 8.07 -8.27 -4.11
CA LYS A 300 8.44 -7.01 -4.77
C LYS A 300 7.82 -6.91 -6.16
N THR A 301 7.80 -7.96 -6.98
CA THR A 301 7.26 -7.90 -8.35
C THR A 301 5.73 -7.87 -8.41
N ASP A 302 5.03 -8.37 -7.38
CA ASP A 302 3.56 -8.43 -7.34
C ASP A 302 2.91 -7.04 -7.15
N ILE A 303 3.68 -6.03 -6.75
CA ILE A 303 3.18 -4.64 -6.60
C ILE A 303 2.66 -4.06 -7.94
N PHE A 304 3.12 -4.58 -9.08
CA PHE A 304 2.71 -4.14 -10.43
C PHE A 304 1.38 -4.75 -10.91
N ARG A 305 0.82 -5.68 -10.14
CA ARG A 305 -0.41 -6.38 -10.54
C ARG A 305 -1.59 -5.40 -10.62
N ARG A 306 -2.20 -5.28 -11.80
CA ARG A 306 -3.48 -4.58 -11.98
C ARG A 306 -4.64 -5.50 -11.62
N THR A 307 -5.21 -5.35 -10.43
CA THR A 307 -6.41 -6.10 -10.03
C THR A 307 -7.64 -5.49 -10.72
N LYS A 308 -8.18 -6.17 -11.74
CA LYS A 308 -9.41 -5.75 -12.48
C LYS A 308 -10.66 -5.60 -11.57
N ASN A 309 -10.61 -6.10 -10.33
CA ASN A 309 -11.66 -5.99 -9.33
C ASN A 309 -11.17 -5.10 -8.18
N ALA A 310 -11.17 -3.78 -8.37
CA ALA A 310 -10.90 -2.84 -7.30
C ALA A 310 -12.07 -2.84 -6.30
N ILE A 311 -11.84 -3.44 -5.12
CA ILE A 311 -12.52 -3.22 -3.84
C ILE A 311 -14.05 -3.02 -3.94
N LYS A 312 -14.76 -4.11 -4.20
CA LYS A 312 -16.20 -4.19 -3.92
C LYS A 312 -16.39 -4.73 -2.49
N PRO A 313 -17.12 -4.04 -1.61
CA PRO A 313 -17.53 -4.61 -0.33
C PRO A 313 -18.41 -5.83 -0.59
N THR A 314 -18.07 -6.96 0.02
CA THR A 314 -18.88 -8.18 -0.06
C THR A 314 -20.07 -8.02 0.87
N ASN A 315 -21.15 -7.41 0.39
CA ASN A 315 -22.44 -7.52 1.05
C ASN A 315 -23.04 -8.89 0.70
N THR A 316 -22.70 -9.93 1.44
CA THR A 316 -23.48 -11.17 1.46
C THR A 316 -24.68 -10.99 2.38
N ALA A 317 -25.71 -10.33 1.86
CA ALA A 317 -27.08 -10.53 2.26
C ALA A 317 -27.85 -10.89 0.98
N SER A 318 -28.03 -12.18 0.75
CA SER A 318 -28.87 -12.73 -0.31
C SER A 318 -30.33 -12.39 -0.03
N GLU A 319 -30.88 -11.39 -0.72
CA GLU A 319 -32.32 -11.28 -0.94
C GLU A 319 -32.68 -11.99 -2.25
N ASP A 320 -33.16 -13.22 -2.14
CA ASP A 320 -34.00 -13.85 -3.16
C ASP A 320 -35.27 -13.02 -3.34
N LYS A 321 -35.31 -12.16 -4.36
CA LYS A 321 -36.57 -11.63 -4.90
C LYS A 321 -36.94 -12.37 -6.18
N LYS A 322 -37.76 -13.42 -5.98
CA LYS A 322 -38.71 -13.90 -6.98
C LYS A 322 -39.46 -12.71 -7.58
N THR A 323 -39.25 -12.45 -8.86
CA THR A 323 -40.14 -11.58 -9.64
C THR A 323 -41.00 -12.43 -10.55
N THR A 324 -42.24 -12.59 -10.12
CA THR A 324 -43.38 -13.08 -10.89
C THR A 324 -43.79 -12.02 -11.93
N GLY A 325 -43.78 -12.42 -13.21
CA GLY A 325 -44.74 -12.04 -14.25
C GLY A 325 -44.80 -10.59 -14.74
N LYS A 326 -44.44 -10.38 -16.02
CA LYS A 326 -45.45 -10.01 -17.05
C LYS A 326 -44.90 -10.19 -18.47
N LYS A 327 -45.52 -11.12 -19.21
CA LYS A 327 -45.47 -11.18 -20.68
C LYS A 327 -46.09 -9.90 -21.24
N THR A 328 -45.38 -9.22 -22.15
CA THR A 328 -46.02 -8.48 -23.24
C THR A 328 -45.31 -8.79 -24.54
N THR A 329 -46.09 -9.37 -25.45
CA THR A 329 -45.79 -9.68 -26.84
C THR A 329 -45.77 -8.40 -27.68
N ARG A 330 -44.77 -8.24 -28.55
CA ARG A 330 -44.96 -7.62 -29.88
C ARG A 330 -44.05 -8.32 -30.89
N ARG A 331 -44.66 -8.75 -31.98
CA ARG A 331 -44.11 -9.48 -33.11
C ARG A 331 -44.10 -8.55 -34.33
N ASP A 332 -43.35 -8.99 -35.35
CA ASP A 332 -43.19 -8.51 -36.74
C ASP A 332 -42.04 -7.54 -36.97
N LYS A 333 -41.17 -7.70 -37.99
CA LYS A 333 -41.06 -8.61 -39.16
C LYS A 333 -39.59 -8.58 -39.62
N SER A 334 -38.92 -9.72 -39.81
CA SER A 334 -38.64 -10.36 -41.11
C SER A 334 -37.83 -9.52 -42.12
N GLY A 335 -36.55 -9.87 -42.28
CA GLY A 335 -35.75 -9.66 -43.48
C GLY A 335 -34.69 -10.76 -43.59
N LYS A 336 -34.95 -11.79 -44.40
CA LYS A 336 -34.02 -12.87 -44.77
C LYS A 336 -32.96 -12.32 -45.74
N ASN A 337 -31.72 -12.77 -45.59
CA ASN A 337 -30.90 -13.20 -46.72
C ASN A 337 -29.91 -14.29 -46.28
N ASN A 338 -29.64 -15.20 -47.20
CA ASN A 338 -29.22 -16.58 -47.02
C ASN A 338 -27.74 -16.76 -47.42
N THR A 339 -27.12 -17.86 -46.95
CA THR A 339 -25.80 -18.43 -47.34
C THR A 339 -24.57 -17.68 -46.79
N SER A 340 -23.46 -18.30 -46.37
CA SER A 340 -22.93 -19.66 -46.50
C SER A 340 -22.00 -19.98 -45.32
N HIS A 341 -22.01 -21.24 -44.86
CA HIS A 341 -21.04 -21.78 -43.92
C HIS A 341 -19.63 -21.81 -44.53
N THR A 342 -18.68 -21.16 -43.86
CA THR A 342 -17.25 -21.49 -43.90
C THR A 342 -16.70 -21.24 -42.50
N VAL A 343 -16.26 -22.30 -41.85
CA VAL A 343 -15.49 -22.27 -40.60
C VAL A 343 -14.02 -22.01 -40.97
N PRO A 344 -13.36 -21.00 -40.40
CA PRO A 344 -11.92 -21.02 -40.25
C PRO A 344 -11.57 -21.35 -38.80
N SER A 345 -10.78 -22.41 -38.67
CA SER A 345 -10.05 -22.86 -37.49
C SER A 345 -9.49 -21.72 -36.63
N LEU A 346 -9.71 -21.81 -35.32
CA LEU A 346 -8.95 -21.07 -34.32
C LEU A 346 -7.44 -21.33 -34.52
N PRO A 347 -6.58 -20.30 -34.59
CA PRO A 347 -5.16 -20.52 -34.42
C PRO A 347 -4.88 -20.88 -32.96
N THR A 348 -4.30 -22.06 -32.79
CA THR A 348 -3.75 -22.62 -31.56
C THR A 348 -2.80 -21.61 -30.90
N ALA A 349 -3.05 -21.31 -29.63
CA ALA A 349 -2.23 -20.42 -28.82
C ALA A 349 -0.77 -20.91 -28.80
N THR A 350 0.09 -20.19 -29.51
CA THR A 350 1.54 -20.38 -29.41
C THR A 350 2.00 -19.67 -28.13
N LYS A 351 2.63 -20.42 -27.22
CA LYS A 351 3.19 -19.91 -25.96
C LYS A 351 4.10 -18.71 -26.26
N SER A 352 3.72 -17.54 -25.76
CA SER A 352 4.63 -16.39 -25.62
C SER A 352 5.10 -16.36 -24.16
N THR A 353 6.24 -16.99 -23.88
CA THR A 353 7.03 -16.69 -22.68
C THR A 353 7.81 -15.40 -22.93
N THR A 354 7.09 -14.28 -23.01
CA THR A 354 7.70 -12.97 -22.80
C THR A 354 7.33 -12.59 -21.38
N MET A 355 8.22 -12.91 -20.44
CA MET A 355 8.21 -12.24 -19.14
C MET A 355 8.34 -10.75 -19.44
N ILE A 356 7.25 -9.98 -19.31
CA ILE A 356 7.33 -8.53 -19.21
C ILE A 356 8.16 -8.28 -17.95
N ARG A 357 9.45 -8.02 -18.13
CA ARG A 357 10.31 -7.60 -17.03
C ARG A 357 9.86 -6.19 -16.65
N PRO A 358 9.42 -5.93 -15.41
CA PRO A 358 9.17 -4.57 -14.99
C PRO A 358 10.53 -3.87 -14.94
N SER A 359 10.80 -3.00 -15.91
CA SER A 359 12.02 -2.19 -16.02
C SER A 359 12.26 -1.30 -14.79
N GLY A 360 11.27 -1.14 -13.91
CA GLY A 360 11.38 -0.36 -12.68
C GLY A 360 12.35 -0.93 -11.64
N PHE A 361 12.77 -2.20 -11.72
CA PHE A 361 13.66 -2.79 -10.69
C PHE A 361 15.14 -2.74 -11.02
N ASP A 362 15.52 -2.51 -12.28
CA ASP A 362 16.91 -2.61 -12.72
C ASP A 362 17.69 -1.37 -12.26
N ASN A 363 18.10 -1.35 -10.99
CA ASN A 363 19.05 -0.37 -10.47
C ASN A 363 20.39 -1.08 -10.24
N PRO A 364 21.43 -0.80 -11.06
CA PRO A 364 22.71 -1.51 -10.98
C PRO A 364 23.42 -1.33 -9.62
N ASP A 365 23.15 -0.24 -8.92
CA ASP A 365 23.73 0.02 -7.59
C ASP A 365 23.05 -0.82 -6.49
N ILE A 366 21.75 -1.09 -6.61
CA ILE A 366 21.02 -1.98 -5.69
C ILE A 366 21.45 -3.44 -5.91
N ASP A 367 21.52 -3.88 -7.17
CA ASP A 367 21.93 -5.25 -7.50
C ASP A 367 23.37 -5.55 -7.03
N ASN A 368 24.26 -4.57 -7.11
CA ASN A 368 25.62 -4.69 -6.57
C ASN A 368 25.64 -4.75 -5.03
N MET A 369 24.80 -3.98 -4.34
CA MET A 369 24.68 -4.06 -2.87
C MET A 369 24.12 -5.42 -2.41
N ASP A 370 23.09 -5.94 -3.06
CA ASP A 370 22.50 -7.25 -2.73
C ASP A 370 23.49 -8.40 -2.99
N ARG A 371 24.30 -8.31 -4.05
CA ARG A 371 25.40 -9.26 -4.31
C ARG A 371 26.48 -9.19 -3.22
N GLN A 372 26.84 -8.00 -2.75
CA GLN A 372 27.80 -7.83 -1.65
C GLN A 372 27.25 -8.38 -0.32
N LYS A 373 25.97 -8.16 0.00
CA LYS A 373 25.30 -8.72 1.18
C LYS A 373 25.25 -10.26 1.16
N ASN A 374 24.93 -10.86 0.01
CA ASN A 374 24.92 -12.31 -0.16
C ASN A 374 26.31 -12.95 -0.05
N ASN A 375 27.37 -12.19 -0.34
CA ASN A 375 28.76 -12.64 -0.17
C ASN A 375 29.26 -12.49 1.28
N GLN A 376 28.70 -11.56 2.06
CA GLN A 376 29.03 -11.41 3.50
C GLN A 376 28.32 -12.43 4.39
N THR A 377 27.17 -12.97 3.98
CA THR A 377 26.45 -14.02 4.72
C THR A 377 26.95 -15.44 4.41
N LYS A 378 27.91 -15.58 3.49
CA LYS A 378 28.55 -16.86 3.10
C LYS A 378 30.00 -17.00 3.59
N LYS A 379 30.47 -16.08 4.44
CA LYS A 379 31.72 -16.18 5.20
C LYS A 379 31.39 -16.16 6.67
#